data_AF-A0A7S3BLR0-F1
#
_entry.id   AF-A0A7S3BLR0-F1
#
_cell.length_a   1.000
_cell.length_b   1.000
_cell.length_c   1.000
_cell.angle_alpha   90.00
_cell.angle_beta   90.00
_cell.angle_gamma   90.00
#
_symmetry.space_group_name_H-M   'P 1'
#
loop_
_entity.id
_entity.type
_entity.pdbx_description
1 polymer ?
#
loop_
_entity_poly.entity_id
_entity_poly.type
_entity_poly.pdbx_seq_one_letter_code
_entity_poly.pdbx_strand_id
1 'polypeptide(L)'
;IVEATSGNTGIGLAMVSAAKGYKCIIIMPQLPPMRERYIICRKFGAHVHLTAGAVGAPMVQNMFAHLTTLLESDPNFWCPRQFENKDNVAVHLETTGPEVWDQTGGEIDYFVAGAGTG
;
A
#
# COMPACT_ATOMS: atom_id res chain seq x y z
N ILE A 1 7.87 -0.50 -10.00
CA ILE A 1 7.11 -0.07 -8.80
C ILE A 1 7.47 -0.99 -7.65
N VAL A 2 7.88 -0.45 -6.52
CA VAL A 2 8.19 -1.22 -5.30
C VAL A 2 7.59 -0.51 -4.08
N GLU A 3 6.87 -1.24 -3.22
CA GLU A 3 6.25 -0.65 -2.02
C GLU A 3 6.35 -1.62 -0.83
N ALA A 4 6.67 -1.08 0.35
CA ALA A 4 6.56 -1.78 1.63
C ALA A 4 5.15 -1.58 2.20
N THR A 5 4.35 -2.64 2.18
CA THR A 5 2.97 -2.59 2.66
C THR A 5 2.47 -3.98 3.03
N SER A 6 1.82 -4.08 4.18
CA SER A 6 1.16 -5.30 4.63
C SER A 6 -0.28 -5.40 4.08
N GLY A 7 -0.75 -4.43 3.29
CA GLY A 7 -2.18 -4.19 3.12
C GLY A 7 -2.68 -4.01 1.70
N ASN A 8 -3.84 -3.35 1.63
CA ASN A 8 -4.62 -3.14 0.42
C ASN A 8 -3.88 -2.27 -0.61
N THR A 9 -3.01 -1.36 -0.17
CA THR A 9 -2.13 -0.60 -1.06
C THR A 9 -1.33 -1.52 -1.98
N GLY A 10 -0.84 -2.65 -1.46
CA GLY A 10 -0.09 -3.60 -2.27
C GLY A 10 -0.95 -4.28 -3.34
N ILE A 11 -2.20 -4.59 -3.01
CA ILE A 11 -3.17 -5.16 -3.96
C ILE A 11 -3.52 -4.13 -5.04
N GLY A 12 -3.83 -2.89 -4.65
CA GLY A 12 -4.14 -1.80 -5.59
C GLY A 12 -2.98 -1.52 -6.55
N LEU A 13 -1.76 -1.45 -6.03
CA LEU A 13 -0.55 -1.30 -6.85
C LEU A 13 -0.33 -2.49 -7.78
N ALA A 14 -0.53 -3.72 -7.32
CA ALA A 14 -0.42 -4.91 -8.16
C ALA A 14 -1.44 -4.88 -9.31
N MET A 15 -2.71 -4.53 -9.03
CA MET A 15 -3.76 -4.38 -10.03
C MET A 15 -3.43 -3.33 -11.08
N VAL A 16 -3.05 -2.12 -10.65
CA VAL A 16 -2.71 -1.02 -11.56
C VAL A 16 -1.46 -1.35 -12.37
N SER A 17 -0.47 -1.99 -11.76
CA SER A 17 0.75 -2.43 -12.44
C SER A 17 0.44 -3.46 -13.52
N ALA A 18 -0.43 -4.44 -13.23
CA ALA A 18 -0.88 -5.42 -14.21
C ALA A 18 -1.60 -4.77 -15.39
N ALA A 19 -2.50 -3.83 -15.12
CA ALA A 19 -3.27 -3.13 -16.14
C ALA A 19 -2.41 -2.20 -17.02
N LYS A 20 -1.38 -1.57 -16.43
CA LYS A 20 -0.50 -0.61 -17.14
C LYS A 20 0.82 -1.22 -17.65
N GLY A 21 1.06 -2.52 -17.42
CA GLY A 21 2.28 -3.20 -17.86
C GLY A 21 3.54 -2.86 -17.05
N TYR A 22 3.39 -2.38 -15.81
CA TYR A 22 4.52 -2.13 -14.91
C TYR A 22 4.93 -3.39 -14.15
N LYS A 23 6.23 -3.54 -13.90
CA LYS A 23 6.73 -4.51 -12.92
C LYS A 23 6.43 -4.00 -11.50
N CYS A 24 5.89 -4.88 -10.67
CA CYS A 24 5.49 -4.58 -9.30
C CYS A 24 6.19 -5.52 -8.32
N ILE A 25 6.78 -4.96 -7.26
CA ILE A 25 7.34 -5.68 -6.13
C ILE A 25 6.64 -5.21 -4.86
N ILE A 26 6.03 -6.12 -4.11
CA ILE A 26 5.41 -5.84 -2.82
C ILE A 26 6.23 -6.49 -1.71
N ILE A 27 6.70 -5.69 -0.76
CA ILE A 27 7.44 -6.14 0.42
C ILE A 27 6.46 -6.19 1.57
N MET A 28 6.27 -7.37 2.17
CA MET A 28 5.32 -7.55 3.26
C MET A 28 5.81 -8.59 4.26
N PRO A 29 5.33 -8.60 5.50
CA PRO A 29 5.79 -9.56 6.49
C PRO A 29 5.14 -10.93 6.29
N GLN A 30 5.88 -12.00 6.56
CA GLN A 30 5.36 -13.36 6.55
C GLN A 30 4.59 -13.64 7.84
N LEU A 31 3.35 -13.17 7.91
CA LEU A 31 2.43 -13.44 9.02
C LEU A 31 1.18 -14.18 8.53
N PRO A 32 0.58 -15.08 9.34
CA PRO A 32 -0.65 -15.78 8.97
C PRO A 32 -1.78 -14.88 8.46
N PRO A 33 -2.08 -13.71 9.08
CA PRO A 33 -3.16 -12.83 8.60
C PRO A 33 -2.93 -12.21 7.22
N MET A 34 -1.70 -12.25 6.70
CA MET A 34 -1.33 -11.64 5.42
C MET A 34 -1.41 -12.62 4.25
N ARG A 35 -1.78 -13.88 4.51
CA ARG A 35 -1.73 -14.98 3.53
C ARG A 35 -2.53 -14.68 2.27
N GLU A 36 -3.77 -14.29 2.45
CA GLU A 36 -4.70 -13.99 1.35
C GLU A 36 -4.19 -12.80 0.54
N ARG A 37 -3.58 -11.80 1.20
CA ARG A 37 -3.08 -10.57 0.56
C ARG A 37 -1.94 -10.85 -0.41
N TYR A 38 -0.90 -11.60 -0.01
CA TYR A 38 0.17 -11.92 -0.96
C TYR A 38 -0.28 -12.86 -2.08
N ILE A 39 -1.27 -13.74 -1.83
CA ILE A 39 -1.82 -14.61 -2.89
C ILE A 39 -2.49 -13.73 -3.96
N ILE A 40 -3.27 -12.73 -3.55
CA ILE A 40 -3.93 -11.80 -4.47
C ILE A 40 -2.89 -10.97 -5.24
N CYS A 41 -1.88 -10.40 -4.57
CA CYS A 41 -0.81 -9.66 -5.24
C CYS A 41 -0.11 -10.52 -6.30
N ARG A 42 0.22 -11.78 -5.98
CA ARG A 42 0.82 -12.74 -6.93
C ARG A 42 -0.11 -13.07 -8.09
N LYS A 43 -1.42 -13.19 -7.86
CA LYS A 43 -2.41 -13.39 -8.94
C LYS A 43 -2.45 -12.22 -9.92
N PHE A 44 -2.21 -11.00 -9.45
CA PHE A 44 -2.04 -9.83 -10.31
C PHE A 44 -0.60 -9.68 -10.87
N GLY A 45 0.25 -10.70 -10.73
CA GLY A 45 1.59 -10.71 -11.31
C GLY A 45 2.64 -9.90 -10.54
N ALA A 46 2.33 -9.41 -9.34
CA ALA A 46 3.34 -8.77 -8.50
C ALA A 46 4.30 -9.81 -7.90
N HIS A 47 5.58 -9.47 -7.88
CA HIS A 47 6.57 -10.20 -7.11
C HIS A 47 6.39 -9.86 -5.62
N VAL A 48 6.16 -10.86 -4.78
CA VAL A 48 6.02 -10.63 -3.34
C VAL A 48 7.27 -11.09 -2.61
N HIS A 49 7.97 -10.13 -2.01
CA HIS A 49 9.06 -10.38 -1.08
C HIS A 49 8.52 -10.46 0.35
N LEU A 50 8.69 -11.62 0.98
CA LEU A 50 8.24 -11.87 2.34
C LEU A 50 9.39 -11.64 3.32
N THR A 51 9.26 -10.66 4.21
CA THR A 51 10.21 -10.45 5.30
C THR A 51 9.87 -11.33 6.50
N ALA A 52 10.88 -11.79 7.24
CA ALA A 52 10.65 -12.54 8.47
C ALA A 52 9.92 -11.66 9.49
N GLY A 53 8.73 -12.10 9.92
CA GLY A 53 7.92 -11.43 10.94
C GLY A 53 7.80 -12.29 12.18
N ALA A 54 8.57 -11.98 13.22
CA ALA A 54 8.28 -12.44 14.57
C ALA A 54 7.52 -11.34 15.33
N VAL A 55 6.54 -11.71 16.16
CA VAL A 55 5.86 -10.77 17.06
C VAL A 55 6.91 -10.10 17.95
N GLY A 56 6.98 -8.77 17.94
CA GLY A 56 7.98 -7.99 18.69
C GLY A 56 9.31 -7.69 17.97
N ALA A 57 9.54 -8.24 16.77
CA ALA A 57 10.67 -7.85 15.91
C ALA A 57 10.40 -6.50 15.22
N PRO A 58 11.44 -5.75 14.78
CA PRO A 58 11.29 -4.50 14.06
C PRO A 58 10.84 -4.75 12.60
N MET A 59 9.66 -5.33 12.44
CA MET A 59 9.08 -5.81 11.20
C MET A 59 8.95 -4.70 10.16
N VAL A 60 8.52 -3.52 10.60
CA VAL A 60 8.36 -2.32 9.78
C VAL A 60 9.73 -1.85 9.28
N GLN A 61 10.72 -1.79 10.17
CA GLN A 61 12.08 -1.40 9.85
C GLN A 61 12.72 -2.37 8.86
N ASN A 62 12.49 -3.68 9.00
CA ASN A 62 13.02 -4.69 8.06
C ASN A 62 12.44 -4.51 6.65
N MET A 63 11.13 -4.23 6.54
CA MET A 63 10.52 -3.96 5.23
C MET A 63 11.09 -2.68 4.61
N PHE A 64 11.21 -1.61 5.39
CA PHE A 64 11.77 -0.35 4.90
C PHE A 64 13.25 -0.46 4.55
N ALA A 65 14.05 -1.21 5.31
CA ALA A 65 15.45 -1.47 4.98
C ALA A 65 15.58 -2.17 3.63
N HIS A 66 14.77 -3.21 3.38
CA HIS A 66 14.78 -3.89 2.08
C HIS A 66 14.29 -2.98 0.94
N LEU A 67 13.25 -2.17 1.18
CA LEU A 67 12.77 -1.18 0.23
C LEU A 67 13.88 -0.19 -0.15
N THR A 68 14.59 0.36 0.84
CA THR A 68 15.70 1.29 0.65
C THR A 68 16.81 0.65 -0.18
N THR A 69 17.22 -0.59 0.15
CA THR A 69 18.23 -1.31 -0.63
C THR A 69 17.81 -1.47 -2.10
N LEU A 70 16.55 -1.81 -2.38
CA LEU A 70 16.07 -1.92 -3.75
C LEU A 70 16.12 -0.57 -4.47
N LEU A 71 15.61 0.50 -3.84
CA LEU A 71 15.60 1.85 -4.41
C LEU A 71 17.02 2.38 -4.70
N GLU A 72 18.00 2.02 -3.87
CA GLU A 72 19.41 2.39 -4.07
C GLU A 72 20.10 1.53 -5.13
N SER A 73 19.65 0.28 -5.34
CA SER A 73 20.30 -0.66 -6.25
C SER A 73 20.06 -0.39 -7.73
N ASP A 74 18.91 0.20 -8.09
CA ASP A 74 18.55 0.50 -9.48
C ASP A 74 17.60 1.71 -9.53
N PRO A 75 17.94 2.78 -10.26
CA PRO A 75 17.10 3.98 -10.39
C PRO A 75 15.76 3.73 -11.10
N ASN A 76 15.56 2.59 -11.77
CA ASN A 76 14.27 2.21 -12.34
C ASN A 76 13.24 1.80 -11.28
N PHE A 77 13.68 1.55 -10.04
CA PHE A 77 12.74 1.36 -8.95
C PHE A 77 12.14 2.68 -8.50
N TRP A 78 10.82 2.72 -8.50
CA TRP A 78 10.03 3.84 -8.00
C TRP A 78 9.07 3.36 -6.91
N CYS A 79 8.99 4.12 -5.83
CA CYS A 79 8.17 3.84 -4.66
C CYS A 79 7.10 4.93 -4.46
N PRO A 80 5.81 4.56 -4.44
CA PRO A 80 4.70 5.47 -4.15
C PRO A 80 4.77 6.15 -2.77
N ARG A 81 5.36 5.50 -1.76
CA ARG A 81 5.53 6.03 -0.39
C ARG A 81 4.22 6.44 0.27
N GLN A 82 3.31 5.50 0.51
CA GLN A 82 1.95 5.79 1.00
C GLN A 82 1.87 6.65 2.28
N PHE A 83 2.91 6.63 3.13
CA PHE A 83 2.95 7.40 4.38
C PHE A 83 3.45 8.84 4.20
N GLU A 84 4.14 9.14 3.11
CA GLU A 84 4.79 10.44 2.85
C GLU A 84 4.13 11.17 1.67
N ASN A 85 3.54 10.43 0.74
CA ASN A 85 3.02 10.96 -0.50
C ASN A 85 1.70 11.71 -0.28
N LYS A 86 1.73 13.00 -0.59
CA LYS A 86 0.58 13.91 -0.45
C LYS A 86 -0.60 13.50 -1.32
N ASP A 87 -0.37 12.78 -2.42
CA ASP A 87 -1.42 12.28 -3.30
C ASP A 87 -2.39 11.33 -2.56
N ASN A 88 -1.90 10.60 -1.55
CA ASN A 88 -2.73 9.71 -0.73
C ASN A 88 -3.79 10.48 0.05
N VAL A 89 -3.45 11.66 0.59
CA VAL A 89 -4.42 12.51 1.31
C VAL A 89 -5.26 13.32 0.31
N ALA A 90 -4.61 13.85 -0.74
CA ALA A 90 -5.25 14.69 -1.73
C ALA A 90 -6.41 13.97 -2.43
N VAL A 91 -6.27 12.69 -2.80
CA VAL A 91 -7.35 11.95 -3.45
C VAL A 91 -8.61 11.88 -2.59
N HIS A 92 -8.49 11.72 -1.27
CA HIS A 92 -9.65 11.70 -0.38
C HIS A 92 -10.29 13.07 -0.23
N LEU A 93 -9.50 14.16 -0.26
CA LEU A 93 -10.01 15.53 -0.24
C LEU A 93 -10.72 15.90 -1.55
N GLU A 94 -10.20 15.45 -2.68
CA GLU A 94 -10.68 15.79 -4.02
C GLU A 94 -11.85 14.90 -4.47
N THR A 95 -11.93 13.66 -3.99
CA THR A 95 -12.97 12.71 -4.40
C THR A 95 -13.80 12.19 -3.23
N THR A 96 -13.22 11.43 -2.31
CA THR A 96 -13.98 10.71 -1.27
C THR A 96 -14.82 11.66 -0.39
N GLY A 97 -14.25 12.80 0.02
CA GLY A 97 -14.93 13.81 0.83
C GLY A 97 -16.13 14.42 0.10
N PRO A 98 -15.94 15.02 -1.10
CA PRO A 98 -17.04 15.51 -1.93
C PRO A 98 -18.10 14.46 -2.24
N GLU A 99 -17.70 13.23 -2.56
CA GLU A 99 -18.64 12.13 -2.79
C GLU A 99 -19.53 11.87 -1.58
N VAL A 100 -18.95 11.78 -0.38
CA VAL A 100 -19.72 11.61 0.86
C VAL A 100 -20.62 12.81 1.12
N TRP A 101 -20.10 14.03 0.98
CA TRP A 101 -20.85 15.27 1.22
C TRP A 101 -22.07 15.40 0.30
N ASP A 102 -21.88 15.16 -1.01
CA ASP A 102 -22.94 15.28 -2.00
C ASP A 102 -23.98 14.16 -1.82
N GLN A 103 -23.54 12.94 -1.50
CA GLN A 103 -24.43 11.79 -1.28
C GLN A 103 -25.30 11.94 -0.03
N THR A 104 -24.86 12.71 0.97
CA THR A 104 -25.68 13.03 2.15
C THR A 104 -26.43 14.35 2.04
N GLY A 105 -26.38 15.02 0.89
CA GLY A 105 -27.01 16.34 0.70
C GLY A 105 -26.42 17.43 1.59
N GLY A 106 -25.18 17.27 2.04
CA GLY A 106 -24.49 18.19 2.95
C GLY A 106 -24.89 18.07 4.42
N GLU A 107 -25.64 17.04 4.81
CA GLU A 107 -26.01 16.80 6.20
C GLU A 107 -25.18 15.63 6.77
N ILE A 108 -24.26 15.92 7.70
CA ILE A 108 -23.43 14.92 8.40
C ILE A 108 -23.35 15.30 9.88
N ASP A 109 -23.99 14.50 10.74
CA ASP A 109 -23.88 14.67 12.20
C ASP A 109 -22.60 14.07 12.77
N TYR A 110 -22.19 12.91 12.25
CA TYR A 110 -21.01 12.18 12.71
C TYR A 110 -20.31 11.47 11.54
N PHE A 111 -18.98 11.48 11.55
CA PHE A 111 -18.14 10.73 10.62
C PHE A 111 -17.17 9.83 11.40
N VAL A 112 -17.11 8.56 11.04
CA VAL A 112 -16.25 7.56 11.70
C VAL A 112 -15.41 6.85 10.63
N ALA A 113 -14.09 6.88 10.79
CA ALA A 113 -13.16 6.22 9.90
C ALA A 113 -12.09 5.45 10.70
N GLY A 114 -11.65 4.31 10.16
CA GLY A 114 -10.48 3.60 10.67
C GLY A 114 -9.20 4.31 10.21
N ALA A 115 -8.29 4.58 11.13
CA ALA A 115 -7.02 5.27 10.85
C ALA A 115 -5.89 4.28 10.56
N GLY A 116 -5.08 4.60 9.54
CA GLY A 116 -3.98 3.78 9.04
C GLY A 116 -2.78 4.65 8.68
N THR A 117 -2.66 5.04 7.41
CA THR A 117 -1.67 6.05 6.97
C THR A 117 -2.06 7.47 7.34
N GLY A 118 -3.37 7.70 7.57
CA GLY A 118 -3.97 8.93 8.07
C GLY A 118 -4.95 8.61 9.19
#